data_AF-A0A7J0E8P9-F1
#
_entry.id   AF-A0A7J0E8P9-F1
#
_cell.length_a   1.000
_cell.length_b   1.000
_cell.length_c   1.000
_cell.angle_alpha   90.00
_cell.angle_beta   90.00
_cell.angle_gamma   90.00
#
_symmetry.space_group_name_H-M   'P 1'
#
loop_
_entity.id
_entity.type
_entity.pdbx_description
1 polymer ?
#
loop_
_entity_poly.entity_id
_entity_poly.type
_entity_poly.pdbx_seq_one_letter_code
_entity_poly.pdbx_strand_id
1 'polypeptide(L)'
;MKEKILQVKQDIELKSAIALISMGLQLEPPFLSDLNVKIEEFNEEINEGIEEVIYKSDLKYKIEQLKLEVAKARMNPDTESKIKILVLEQQIKQGLAKAMSSSELKKKFVKLKAEISEGISAGLNRPLFEGFMREGNSKHDDSIIEVNLEATRSLA
;
A
#
# COMPACT_ATOMS: atom_id res chain seq x y z
N MET A 1 -39.36 -0.85 -19.56
CA MET A 1 -40.11 -1.35 -18.38
C MET A 1 -39.32 -2.43 -17.63
N LYS A 2 -38.86 -3.50 -18.30
CA LYS A 2 -38.02 -4.55 -17.69
C LYS A 2 -36.76 -4.04 -16.99
N GLU A 3 -36.05 -3.08 -17.59
CA GLU A 3 -34.83 -2.51 -17.03
C GLU A 3 -35.06 -1.72 -15.73
N LYS A 4 -36.13 -0.91 -15.68
CA LYS A 4 -36.55 -0.22 -14.45
C LYS A 4 -36.93 -1.20 -13.33
N ILE A 5 -37.53 -2.33 -13.67
CA ILE A 5 -37.89 -3.39 -12.70
C ILE A 5 -36.63 -4.07 -12.16
N LEU A 6 -35.64 -4.33 -13.03
CA LEU A 6 -34.37 -4.93 -12.63
C LEU A 6 -33.59 -4.01 -11.67
N GLN A 7 -33.55 -2.71 -11.96
CA GLN A 7 -32.87 -1.72 -11.13
C GLN A 7 -33.53 -1.58 -9.74
N VAL A 8 -34.87 -1.52 -9.68
CA VAL A 8 -35.60 -1.49 -8.40
C VAL A 8 -35.36 -2.77 -7.58
N LYS A 9 -35.25 -3.93 -8.24
CA LYS A 9 -34.94 -5.19 -7.55
C LYS A 9 -33.55 -5.14 -6.91
N GLN A 10 -32.53 -4.66 -7.62
CA GLN A 10 -31.17 -4.51 -7.10
C GLN A 10 -31.11 -3.53 -5.93
N ASP A 11 -31.83 -2.41 -6.01
CA ASP A 11 -31.91 -1.42 -4.91
C ASP A 11 -32.53 -2.01 -3.64
N ILE A 12 -33.55 -2.86 -3.78
CA ILE A 12 -34.22 -3.53 -2.65
C ILE A 12 -33.28 -4.55 -2.00
N GLU A 13 -32.62 -5.39 -2.80
CA GLU A 13 -31.66 -6.39 -2.31
C GLU A 13 -30.51 -5.71 -1.55
N LEU A 14 -30.00 -4.60 -2.08
CA LEU A 14 -28.94 -3.80 -1.48
C LEU A 14 -29.33 -3.20 -0.13
N LYS A 15 -30.48 -2.52 -0.07
CA LYS A 15 -31.01 -1.93 1.18
C LYS A 15 -31.29 -2.98 2.24
N SER A 16 -31.77 -4.16 1.83
CA SER A 16 -32.02 -5.28 2.73
C SER A 16 -30.72 -5.83 3.32
N ALA A 17 -29.68 -6.01 2.51
CA ALA A 17 -28.38 -6.50 2.99
C ALA A 17 -27.76 -5.52 4.01
N ILE A 18 -27.80 -4.22 3.72
CA ILE A 18 -27.29 -3.17 4.62
C ILE A 18 -28.05 -3.15 5.96
N ALA A 19 -29.38 -3.26 5.93
CA ALA A 19 -30.20 -3.29 7.13
C ALA A 19 -29.91 -4.52 8.02
N LEU A 20 -29.59 -5.66 7.40
CA LEU A 20 -29.24 -6.87 8.15
C LEU A 20 -27.84 -6.75 8.77
N ILE A 21 -26.87 -6.17 8.05
CA ILE A 21 -25.53 -5.87 8.58
C ILE A 21 -25.60 -4.91 9.77
N SER A 22 -26.43 -3.85 9.70
CA SER A 22 -26.61 -2.90 10.81
C SER A 22 -27.24 -3.54 12.06
N MET A 23 -27.95 -4.66 11.88
CA MET A 23 -28.49 -5.50 12.96
C MET A 23 -27.47 -6.53 13.47
N GLY A 24 -26.21 -6.50 13.00
CA GLY A 24 -25.15 -7.42 13.41
C GLY A 24 -25.23 -8.80 12.74
N LEU A 25 -26.04 -8.95 11.70
CA LEU A 25 -26.10 -10.19 10.92
C LEU A 25 -25.03 -10.15 9.82
N GLN A 26 -24.18 -11.17 9.76
CA GLN A 26 -23.15 -11.29 8.73
C GLN A 26 -23.80 -11.69 7.39
N LEU A 27 -24.10 -10.69 6.58
CA LEU A 27 -24.48 -10.84 5.18
C LEU A 27 -23.48 -10.07 4.34
N GLU A 28 -22.95 -10.72 3.32
CA GLU A 28 -22.09 -10.08 2.33
C GLU A 28 -23.00 -9.57 1.20
N PRO A 29 -23.14 -8.25 1.02
CA PRO A 29 -23.91 -7.71 -0.08
C PRO A 29 -23.33 -8.15 -1.43
N PRO A 30 -24.16 -8.31 -2.48
CA PRO A 30 -23.72 -8.76 -3.79
C PRO A 30 -22.65 -7.88 -4.45
N PHE A 31 -22.55 -6.60 -4.06
CA PHE A 31 -21.52 -5.68 -4.57
C PHE A 31 -20.19 -5.79 -3.82
N LEU A 32 -20.18 -6.34 -2.59
CA LEU A 32 -18.95 -6.57 -1.84
C LEU A 32 -18.18 -7.78 -2.38
N SER A 33 -18.85 -8.79 -2.91
CA SER A 33 -18.17 -9.93 -3.55
C SER A 33 -17.36 -9.49 -4.77
N ASP A 34 -17.95 -8.69 -5.67
CA ASP A 34 -17.26 -8.17 -6.85
C ASP A 34 -16.12 -7.22 -6.48
N LEU A 35 -16.29 -6.45 -5.40
CA LEU A 35 -15.25 -5.57 -4.88
C LEU A 35 -14.10 -6.37 -4.22
N ASN A 36 -14.41 -7.42 -3.48
CA ASN A 36 -13.42 -8.28 -2.82
C ASN A 36 -12.54 -8.98 -3.86
N VAL A 37 -13.13 -9.49 -4.95
CA VAL A 37 -12.37 -10.07 -6.08
C VAL A 37 -11.40 -9.03 -6.65
N LYS A 38 -11.85 -7.79 -6.90
CA LYS A 38 -10.98 -6.72 -7.41
C LYS A 38 -9.87 -6.30 -6.44
N ILE A 39 -10.14 -6.33 -5.14
CA ILE A 39 -9.12 -6.06 -4.11
C ILE A 39 -8.08 -7.18 -4.09
N GLU A 40 -8.51 -8.43 -4.22
CA GLU A 40 -7.64 -9.60 -4.26
C GLU A 40 -6.76 -9.60 -5.52
N GLU A 41 -7.35 -9.37 -6.70
CA GLU A 41 -6.63 -9.18 -7.96
C GLU A 41 -5.60 -8.04 -7.85
N PHE A 42 -5.96 -6.92 -7.23
CA PHE A 42 -5.03 -5.81 -7.04
C PHE A 42 -3.88 -6.15 -6.09
N ASN A 43 -4.11 -6.96 -5.05
CA ASN A 43 -3.06 -7.45 -4.18
C ASN A 43 -2.10 -8.41 -4.90
N GLU A 44 -2.62 -9.29 -5.76
CA GLU A 44 -1.79 -10.15 -6.60
C GLU A 44 -0.90 -9.33 -7.53
N GLU A 45 -1.46 -8.33 -8.22
CA GLU A 45 -0.70 -7.43 -9.08
C GLU A 45 0.40 -6.65 -8.32
N ILE A 46 0.15 -6.26 -7.06
CA ILE A 46 1.19 -5.64 -6.22
C ILE A 46 2.36 -6.60 -6.01
N ASN A 47 2.07 -7.85 -5.66
CA ASN A 47 3.09 -8.86 -5.41
C ASN A 47 3.89 -9.15 -6.68
N GLU A 48 3.21 -9.34 -7.81
CA GLU A 48 3.85 -9.55 -9.11
C GLU A 48 4.72 -8.36 -9.51
N GLY A 49 4.24 -7.12 -9.31
CA GLY A 49 5.01 -5.91 -9.59
C GLY A 49 6.27 -5.78 -8.72
N ILE A 50 6.19 -6.16 -7.44
CA ILE A 50 7.35 -6.20 -6.54
C ILE A 50 8.36 -7.25 -7.00
N GLU A 51 7.90 -8.46 -7.31
CA GLU A 51 8.76 -9.53 -7.81
C GLU A 51 9.43 -9.13 -9.13
N GLU A 52 8.67 -8.60 -10.09
CA GLU A 52 9.19 -8.12 -11.36
C GLU A 52 10.29 -7.07 -11.14
N VAL A 53 10.08 -6.12 -10.24
CA VAL A 53 11.09 -5.11 -9.89
C VAL A 53 12.33 -5.77 -9.33
N ILE A 54 12.21 -6.74 -8.44
CA ILE A 54 13.38 -7.42 -7.83
C ILE A 54 14.13 -8.28 -8.86
N TYR A 55 13.42 -8.97 -9.75
CA TYR A 55 13.99 -9.95 -10.68
C TYR A 55 14.42 -9.38 -12.04
N LYS A 56 13.67 -8.43 -12.62
CA LYS A 56 14.01 -7.81 -13.92
C LYS A 56 15.03 -6.67 -13.77
N SER A 57 15.09 -6.05 -12.60
CA SER A 57 16.16 -5.09 -12.33
C SER A 57 17.43 -5.80 -11.87
N ASP A 58 18.54 -5.09 -11.93
CA ASP A 58 19.80 -5.51 -11.33
C ASP A 58 19.84 -5.26 -9.80
N LEU A 59 18.69 -4.95 -9.16
CA LEU A 59 18.63 -4.66 -7.72
C LEU A 59 19.10 -5.84 -6.88
N LYS A 60 18.65 -7.06 -7.18
CA LYS A 60 19.12 -8.26 -6.46
C LYS A 60 20.64 -8.38 -6.52
N TYR A 61 21.21 -8.20 -7.71
CA TYR A 61 22.67 -8.24 -7.91
C TYR A 61 23.36 -7.12 -7.11
N LYS A 62 22.87 -5.87 -7.17
CA LYS A 62 23.42 -4.74 -6.42
C LYS A 62 23.35 -4.93 -4.91
N ILE A 63 22.29 -5.54 -4.38
CA ILE A 63 22.16 -5.86 -2.95
C ILE A 63 23.20 -6.88 -2.52
N GLU A 64 23.42 -7.93 -3.32
CA GLU A 64 24.47 -8.91 -3.02
C GLU A 64 25.87 -8.29 -3.09
N GLN A 65 26.12 -7.40 -4.05
CA GLN A 65 27.37 -6.63 -4.11
C GLN A 65 27.55 -5.72 -2.88
N LEU A 66 26.48 -5.07 -2.41
CA LEU A 66 26.52 -4.24 -1.23
C LEU A 66 26.88 -5.06 0.03
N LYS A 67 26.28 -6.25 0.20
CA LYS A 67 26.62 -7.16 1.31
C LYS A 67 28.10 -7.54 1.30
N LEU A 68 28.65 -7.89 0.14
CA LEU A 68 30.05 -8.25 -0.01
C LEU A 68 30.97 -7.07 0.31
N GLU A 69 30.67 -5.88 -0.20
CA GLU A 69 31.51 -4.70 0.04
C GLU A 69 31.45 -4.24 1.49
N VAL A 70 30.29 -4.32 2.14
CA VAL A 70 30.15 -4.05 3.59
C VAL A 70 30.95 -5.06 4.41
N ALA A 71 30.92 -6.34 4.06
CA ALA A 71 31.73 -7.36 4.73
C ALA A 71 33.23 -7.08 4.55
N LYS A 72 33.66 -6.72 3.33
CA LYS A 72 35.04 -6.34 3.04
C LYS A 72 35.48 -5.11 3.83
N ALA A 73 34.69 -4.04 3.82
CA ALA A 73 34.97 -2.80 4.57
C ALA A 73 35.02 -3.02 6.09
N ARG A 74 34.26 -3.98 6.61
CA ARG A 74 34.30 -4.39 8.02
C ARG A 74 35.59 -5.12 8.38
N MET A 75 36.09 -5.98 7.48
CA MET A 75 37.34 -6.72 7.71
C MET A 75 38.58 -5.86 7.47
N ASN A 76 38.54 -5.01 6.43
CA ASN A 76 39.62 -4.10 6.06
C ASN A 76 39.02 -2.73 5.68
N PRO A 77 39.03 -1.75 6.60
CA PRO A 77 38.43 -0.45 6.35
C PRO A 77 39.28 0.35 5.36
N ASP A 78 38.91 0.32 4.08
CA ASP A 78 39.54 1.13 3.03
C ASP A 78 38.56 2.15 2.41
N THR A 79 39.12 3.23 1.87
CA THR A 79 38.36 4.35 1.31
C THR A 79 37.60 3.96 0.04
N GLU A 80 38.13 3.03 -0.75
CA GLU A 80 37.50 2.57 -2.00
C GLU A 80 36.21 1.79 -1.70
N SER A 81 36.27 0.85 -0.74
CA SER A 81 35.12 0.09 -0.27
C SER A 81 34.03 1.01 0.29
N LYS A 82 34.40 2.06 1.04
CA LYS A 82 33.45 3.07 1.54
C LYS A 82 32.75 3.83 0.41
N ILE A 83 33.50 4.27 -0.60
CA ILE A 83 32.92 4.95 -1.77
C ILE A 83 31.97 4.02 -2.51
N LYS A 84 32.38 2.77 -2.74
CA LYS A 84 31.58 1.77 -3.47
C LYS A 84 30.29 1.40 -2.73
N ILE A 85 30.33 1.32 -1.40
CA ILE A 85 29.13 1.17 -0.56
C ILE A 85 28.15 2.32 -0.80
N LEU A 86 28.61 3.57 -0.72
CA LEU A 86 27.75 4.74 -0.94
C LEU A 86 27.13 4.75 -2.35
N VAL A 87 27.91 4.39 -3.37
CA VAL A 87 27.42 4.28 -4.75
C VAL A 87 26.35 3.20 -4.89
N LEU A 88 26.58 2.01 -4.33
CA LEU A 88 25.62 0.91 -4.37
C LEU A 88 24.33 1.25 -3.64
N GLU A 89 24.40 1.88 -2.46
CA GLU A 89 23.23 2.37 -1.73
C GLU A 89 22.41 3.35 -2.57
N GLN A 90 23.07 4.30 -3.23
CA GLN A 90 22.38 5.29 -4.05
C GLN A 90 21.72 4.66 -5.27
N GLN A 91 22.38 3.72 -5.94
CA GLN A 91 21.83 2.99 -7.07
C GLN A 91 20.63 2.12 -6.67
N ILE A 92 20.68 1.47 -5.50
CA ILE A 92 19.55 0.70 -4.97
C ILE A 92 18.36 1.62 -4.68
N LYS A 93 18.59 2.74 -3.99
CA LYS A 93 17.56 3.75 -3.71
C LYS A 93 16.90 4.26 -4.99
N GLN A 94 17.70 4.59 -6.02
CA GLN A 94 17.19 5.03 -7.32
C GLN A 94 16.38 3.96 -8.04
N GLY A 95 16.84 2.70 -8.04
CA GLY A 95 16.12 1.58 -8.65
C GLY A 95 14.75 1.36 -8.00
N LEU A 96 14.69 1.40 -6.67
CA LEU A 96 13.44 1.30 -5.92
C LEU A 96 12.51 2.50 -6.19
N ALA A 97 13.04 3.73 -6.20
CA ALA A 97 12.25 4.92 -6.50
C ALA A 97 11.67 4.89 -7.93
N LYS A 98 12.46 4.42 -8.91
CA LYS A 98 12.00 4.25 -10.30
C LYS A 98 10.86 3.23 -10.39
N ALA A 99 11.00 2.10 -9.71
CA ALA A 99 9.97 1.06 -9.64
C ALA A 99 8.66 1.57 -9.00
N MET A 100 8.76 2.31 -7.90
CA MET A 100 7.58 2.89 -7.24
C MET A 100 6.93 4.02 -8.04
N SER A 101 7.71 4.78 -8.82
CA SER A 101 7.22 5.91 -9.62
C SER A 101 6.66 5.51 -10.99
N SER A 102 7.06 4.37 -11.56
CA SER A 102 6.50 3.82 -12.82
C SER A 102 5.12 3.17 -12.64
N SER A 103 4.56 3.21 -11.44
CA SER A 103 3.50 2.31 -11.03
C SER A 103 2.15 2.68 -11.66
N GLU A 104 1.80 1.97 -12.73
CA GLU A 104 0.40 1.79 -13.15
C GLU A 104 -0.49 1.32 -11.98
N LEU A 105 0.08 0.65 -10.96
CA LEU A 105 -0.66 0.32 -9.73
C LEU A 105 -1.13 1.57 -8.98
N LYS A 106 -0.40 2.69 -8.99
CA LYS A 106 -0.87 3.93 -8.36
C LYS A 106 -2.14 4.44 -9.04
N LYS A 107 -2.22 4.36 -10.37
CA LYS A 107 -3.43 4.74 -11.11
C LYS A 107 -4.57 3.77 -10.83
N LYS A 108 -4.30 2.46 -10.84
CA LYS A 108 -5.28 1.42 -10.50
C LYS A 108 -5.80 1.55 -9.08
N PHE A 109 -4.95 1.88 -8.10
CA PHE A 109 -5.34 2.15 -6.72
C PHE A 109 -6.30 3.34 -6.62
N VAL A 110 -6.00 4.45 -7.30
CA VAL A 110 -6.89 5.62 -7.33
C VAL A 110 -8.23 5.26 -7.97
N LYS A 111 -8.22 4.48 -9.05
CA LYS A 111 -9.44 3.96 -9.71
C LYS A 111 -10.25 3.05 -8.79
N LEU A 112 -9.61 2.10 -8.11
CA LEU A 112 -10.26 1.19 -7.16
C LEU A 112 -10.89 1.96 -5.99
N LYS A 113 -10.18 2.97 -5.45
CA LYS A 113 -10.72 3.86 -4.41
C LYS A 113 -11.95 4.64 -4.89
N ALA A 114 -11.95 5.10 -6.14
CA ALA A 114 -13.10 5.76 -6.74
C ALA A 114 -14.27 4.78 -6.95
N GLU A 115 -14.02 3.57 -7.43
CA GLU A 115 -15.04 2.52 -7.61
C GLU A 115 -15.66 2.08 -6.28
N ILE A 116 -14.87 1.97 -5.20
CA ILE A 116 -15.36 1.76 -3.84
C ILE A 116 -16.29 2.91 -3.43
N SER A 117 -15.85 4.15 -3.65
CA SER A 117 -16.64 5.34 -3.28
C SER A 117 -17.94 5.42 -4.09
N GLU A 118 -17.90 5.07 -5.38
CA GLU A 118 -19.04 5.10 -6.29
C GLU A 118 -20.04 3.98 -5.98
N GLY A 119 -19.58 2.73 -5.84
CA GLY A 119 -20.41 1.58 -5.48
C GLY A 119 -21.10 1.76 -4.13
N ILE A 120 -20.46 2.46 -3.19
CA ILE A 120 -21.07 2.85 -1.91
C ILE A 120 -22.06 4.00 -2.10
N SER A 121 -21.76 5.03 -2.90
CA SER A 121 -22.64 6.18 -3.13
C SER A 121 -23.89 5.88 -3.97
N ALA A 122 -23.82 4.91 -4.88
CA ALA A 122 -24.97 4.41 -5.63
C ALA A 122 -25.96 3.64 -4.72
N GLY A 123 -25.53 3.26 -3.51
CA GLY A 123 -26.30 2.48 -2.53
C GLY A 123 -26.61 3.16 -1.20
N LEU A 124 -25.87 4.19 -0.78
CA LEU A 124 -25.94 4.76 0.57
C LEU A 124 -25.96 6.30 0.58
N ASN A 125 -26.76 6.85 1.49
CA ASN A 125 -26.68 8.26 1.88
C ASN A 125 -25.29 8.55 2.49
N ARG A 126 -24.65 9.61 1.98
CA ARG A 126 -23.32 10.15 2.33
C ARG A 126 -22.92 10.12 3.84
N PRO A 127 -23.82 10.34 4.84
CA PRO A 127 -23.42 10.40 6.25
C PRO A 127 -22.99 9.05 6.85
N LEU A 128 -23.48 7.91 6.33
CA LEU A 128 -23.14 6.59 6.89
C LEU A 128 -21.69 6.19 6.59
N PHE A 129 -21.15 6.71 5.48
CA PHE A 129 -19.80 6.43 4.98
C PHE A 129 -18.69 7.12 5.79
N GLU A 130 -18.93 8.33 6.30
CA GLU A 130 -17.96 9.06 7.13
C GLU A 130 -17.64 8.35 8.46
N GLY A 131 -18.58 7.54 8.97
CA GLY A 131 -18.37 6.70 10.16
C GLY A 131 -17.42 5.53 9.90
N PHE A 132 -17.61 4.82 8.78
CA PHE A 132 -16.81 3.63 8.43
C PHE A 132 -15.36 3.96 8.06
N MET A 133 -15.13 5.10 7.40
CA MET A 133 -13.78 5.54 7.00
C MET A 133 -12.97 6.19 8.13
N ARG A 134 -13.62 6.58 9.25
CA ARG A 134 -12.94 7.23 10.39
C ARG A 134 -12.14 6.27 11.25
N GLU A 135 -12.37 4.97 11.15
CA GLU A 135 -11.75 3.98 12.04
C GLU A 135 -10.37 3.48 11.53
N GLY A 136 -9.93 3.94 10.35
CA GLY A 136 -8.63 3.60 9.76
C GLY A 136 -7.52 4.64 9.93
N ASN A 137 -7.81 5.82 10.47
CA ASN A 137 -6.76 6.78 10.86
C ASN A 137 -6.21 6.40 12.23
N SER A 138 -5.46 5.29 12.30
CA SER A 138 -4.46 5.17 13.35
C SER A 138 -3.54 6.36 13.20
N LYS A 139 -3.58 7.26 14.17
CA LYS A 139 -2.66 8.36 14.35
C LYS A 139 -1.25 7.85 13.98
N HIS A 140 -0.69 8.34 12.88
CA HIS A 140 0.76 8.45 12.83
C HIS A 140 1.11 9.42 13.95
N ASP A 141 1.46 8.83 15.08
CA ASP A 141 2.29 9.46 16.07
C ASP A 141 3.63 9.71 15.37
N ASP A 142 3.74 10.89 14.76
CA ASP A 142 5.02 11.48 14.39
C ASP A 142 5.77 11.81 15.68
N SER A 143 6.15 10.78 16.44
CA SER A 143 7.22 10.87 17.41
C SER A 143 8.52 10.91 16.60
N ILE A 144 8.81 12.09 16.06
CA ILE A 144 10.15 12.49 15.68
C ILE A 144 11.03 12.18 16.90
N ILE A 145 11.87 11.16 16.79
CA ILE A 145 12.94 10.93 17.74
C ILE A 145 13.90 12.11 17.56
N GLU A 146 13.72 13.13 18.38
CA GLU A 146 14.71 14.16 18.62
C GLU A 146 15.91 13.46 19.28
N VAL A 147 16.85 13.02 18.44
CA VAL A 147 18.18 12.57 18.87
C VAL A 147 18.90 13.78 19.43
N ASN A 148 18.71 13.99 20.73
CA ASN A 148 19.49 14.92 21.52
C ASN A 148 20.96 14.46 21.50
N LEU A 149 21.77 15.11 20.65
CA LEU A 149 23.18 14.82 20.42
C LEU A 149 24.10 15.54 21.42
N GLU A 150 23.62 15.78 22.65
CA GLU A 150 24.36 16.55 23.65
C GLU A 150 24.49 15.77 24.97
N ALA A 151 25.18 14.62 24.93
CA ALA A 151 25.52 13.89 26.17
C ALA A 151 26.80 13.03 26.09
N THR A 152 27.79 13.39 25.28
CA THR A 152 29.15 12.78 25.38
C THR A 152 30.24 13.83 25.28
N ARG A 153 30.25 14.79 26.20
CA ARG A 153 31.43 15.60 26.53
C ARG A 153 31.35 16.13 27.97
N SER A 154 31.21 15.24 28.93
CA SER A 154 31.69 15.49 30.29
C SER A 154 31.72 14.20 31.10
N LEU A 155 32.82 13.46 30.99
CA LEU A 155 33.35 12.73 32.12
C LEU A 155 34.86 12.94 32.11
N ALA A 156 35.35 13.30 33.29
CA ALA A 156 36.67 13.79 33.65
C ALA A 156 37.84 12.89 33.24
#